data_AF-A0A963Q7J7-F1
#
_entry.id   AF-A0A963Q7J7-F1
#
_cell.length_a   1.000
_cell.length_b   1.000
_cell.length_c   1.000
_cell.angle_alpha   90.00
_cell.angle_beta   90.00
_cell.angle_gamma   90.00
#
_symmetry.space_group_name_H-M   'P 1'
#
loop_
_entity.id
_entity.type
_entity.pdbx_description
1 polymer ?
#
loop_
_entity_poly.entity_id
_entity_poly.type
_entity_poly.pdbx_seq_one_letter_code
_entity_poly.pdbx_strand_id
1 'polypeptide(L)'
;MQRPNFLIFITDQHRADHLGCYGNPVVRSPHIDALARHGARFDKAYVANPVCMPNRGSIMTARMPSAHGARSNGIALPLESVTFADLLAESGYHTALIGKSHLQTMEDKPPLLAPTVLPPGTQPSTHYREARRDTAPAALYEQELRSRWDDPQHRMQLPYYGFQDVILCNHHADECFGDWLRWLQAEHPEQAARIGRAHGARDPRYSAPQAWQTTLDENAYPTHYIAQQT
;
A
#
# COMPACT_ATOMS: atom_id res chain seq x y z
N MET A 1 5.40 2.58 32.26
CA MET A 1 4.78 3.47 31.26
C MET A 1 3.74 2.67 30.50
N GLN A 2 2.62 3.28 30.08
CA GLN A 2 1.69 2.62 29.17
C GLN A 2 2.33 2.47 27.79
N ARG A 3 2.05 1.35 27.12
CA ARG A 3 2.55 1.04 25.78
C ARG A 3 1.81 1.94 24.75
N PRO A 4 2.51 2.68 23.88
CA PRO A 4 1.86 3.60 22.93
C PRO A 4 1.23 2.85 21.76
N ASN A 5 0.19 3.41 21.14
CA ASN A 5 -0.32 2.91 19.86
C ASN A 5 0.43 3.59 18.70
N PHE A 6 0.59 2.89 17.58
CA PHE A 6 1.18 3.43 16.36
C PHE A 6 0.14 3.50 15.25
N LEU A 7 -0.02 4.68 14.64
CA LEU A 7 -0.87 4.88 13.47
C LEU A 7 -0.01 5.47 12.34
N ILE A 8 0.13 4.71 11.26
CA ILE A 8 0.98 5.07 10.12
C ILE A 8 0.08 5.40 8.93
N PHE A 9 0.00 6.67 8.56
CA PHE A 9 -0.70 7.12 7.35
C PHE A 9 0.25 7.12 6.16
N ILE A 10 -0.15 6.48 5.06
CA ILE A 10 0.61 6.47 3.80
C ILE A 10 -0.30 6.93 2.66
N THR A 11 0.09 8.01 1.99
CA THR A 11 -0.56 8.48 0.75
C THR A 11 0.28 8.10 -0.46
N ASP A 12 -0.33 7.52 -1.48
CA ASP A 12 0.38 7.09 -2.70
C ASP A 12 0.61 8.27 -3.66
N GLN A 13 1.82 8.37 -4.21
CA GLN A 13 2.23 9.40 -5.18
C GLN A 13 2.02 10.86 -4.72
N HIS A 14 2.02 11.11 -3.42
CA HIS A 14 1.84 12.46 -2.87
C HIS A 14 3.15 13.25 -2.97
N ARG A 15 3.11 14.38 -3.70
CA ARG A 15 4.23 15.31 -3.74
C ARG A 15 4.37 16.05 -2.42
N ALA A 16 5.59 16.18 -1.90
CA ALA A 16 5.85 16.90 -0.66
C ALA A 16 5.40 18.38 -0.70
N ASP A 17 5.50 19.00 -1.88
CA ASP A 17 5.09 20.39 -2.11
C ASP A 17 3.57 20.59 -2.30
N HIS A 18 2.74 19.56 -2.07
CA HIS A 18 1.27 19.64 -2.14
C HIS A 18 0.61 19.78 -0.76
N LEU A 19 1.34 20.31 0.21
CA LEU A 19 0.87 20.52 1.58
C LEU A 19 1.14 21.95 2.04
N GLY A 20 0.19 22.53 2.78
CA GLY A 20 0.31 23.87 3.36
C GLY A 20 1.50 23.98 4.31
N CYS A 21 1.77 22.95 5.11
CA CYS A 21 2.94 22.89 6.00
C CYS A 21 4.29 22.80 5.28
N TYR A 22 4.30 22.58 3.96
CA TYR A 22 5.47 22.70 3.08
C TYR A 22 5.42 23.94 2.17
N GLY A 23 4.51 24.88 2.44
CA GLY A 23 4.44 26.18 1.78
C GLY A 23 3.56 26.25 0.53
N ASN A 24 2.72 25.23 0.26
CA ASN A 24 1.79 25.30 -0.88
C ASN A 24 0.71 26.37 -0.63
N PRO A 25 0.55 27.38 -1.52
CA PRO A 25 -0.40 28.48 -1.31
C PRO A 25 -1.82 28.17 -1.80
N VAL A 26 -2.03 27.04 -2.48
CA VAL A 26 -3.29 26.67 -3.14
C VAL A 26 -3.99 25.52 -2.40
N VAL A 27 -3.25 24.46 -2.07
CA VAL A 27 -3.80 23.26 -1.42
C VAL A 27 -4.07 23.55 0.05
N ARG A 28 -5.29 23.28 0.49
CA ARG A 28 -5.71 23.44 1.88
C ARG A 28 -5.63 22.09 2.59
N SER A 29 -4.63 21.91 3.46
CA SER A 29 -4.39 20.67 4.21
C SER A 29 -4.42 20.85 5.74
N PRO A 30 -5.46 21.50 6.32
CA PRO A 30 -5.41 21.98 7.70
C PRO A 30 -5.17 20.88 8.75
N HIS A 31 -5.63 19.66 8.50
CA HIS A 31 -5.44 18.52 9.39
C HIS A 31 -4.00 17.99 9.38
N ILE A 32 -3.38 17.86 8.20
CA ILE A 32 -1.97 17.47 8.08
C ILE A 32 -1.07 18.59 8.62
N ASP A 33 -1.43 19.84 8.37
CA ASP A 33 -0.71 21.00 8.91
C ASP A 33 -0.79 21.04 10.45
N ALA A 34 -1.92 20.63 11.03
CA ALA A 34 -2.07 20.51 12.48
C ALA A 34 -1.17 19.39 13.04
N LEU A 35 -1.08 18.23 12.38
CA LEU A 35 -0.15 17.17 12.78
C LEU A 35 1.30 17.67 12.76
N ALA A 36 1.69 18.40 11.71
CA ALA A 36 3.02 18.97 11.60
C ALA A 36 3.33 20.01 12.69
N ARG A 37 2.35 20.82 13.12
CA ARG A 37 2.51 21.81 14.19
C ARG A 37 2.67 21.18 15.58
N HIS A 38 2.08 20.02 15.83
CA HIS A 38 2.10 19.35 17.13
C HIS A 38 3.13 18.20 17.19
N GLY A 39 3.90 17.99 16.13
CA GLY A 39 4.87 16.91 16.02
C GLY A 39 6.18 17.36 15.38
N ALA A 40 6.85 16.43 14.71
CA ALA A 40 8.05 16.69 13.94
C ALA A 40 7.73 16.66 12.44
N ARG A 41 8.33 17.58 11.67
CA ARG A 41 8.25 17.63 10.22
C ARG A 41 9.67 17.63 9.65
N PHE A 42 9.90 16.86 8.60
CA PHE A 42 11.22 16.69 8.00
C PHE A 42 11.28 17.37 6.63
N ASP A 43 12.13 18.39 6.48
CA ASP A 43 12.34 19.06 5.17
C ASP A 43 13.12 18.19 4.17
N LYS A 44 13.73 17.11 4.66
CA LYS A 44 14.59 16.20 3.89
C LYS A 44 14.30 14.73 4.24
N ALA A 45 13.16 14.24 3.79
CA ALA A 45 12.80 12.82 3.85
C ALA A 45 12.71 12.24 2.44
N TYR A 46 13.52 11.23 2.15
CA TYR A 46 13.62 10.62 0.82
C TYR A 46 13.12 9.19 0.83
N VAL A 47 12.39 8.81 -0.21
CA VAL A 47 12.01 7.42 -0.48
C VAL A 47 13.24 6.60 -0.89
N ALA A 48 13.22 5.31 -0.58
CA ALA A 48 14.29 4.39 -1.00
C ALA A 48 14.20 4.06 -2.50
N ASN A 49 13.01 4.18 -3.08
CA ASN A 49 12.73 4.01 -4.50
C ASN A 49 11.56 4.90 -4.92
N PRO A 50 11.55 5.51 -6.12
CA PRO A 50 10.42 6.32 -6.57
C PRO A 50 9.21 5.49 -7.08
N VAL A 51 9.26 4.16 -7.00
CA VAL A 51 8.21 3.25 -7.47
C VAL A 51 7.52 2.55 -6.28
N CYS A 52 6.21 2.33 -6.40
CA CYS A 52 5.31 1.86 -5.34
C CYS A 52 5.82 0.63 -4.57
N MET A 53 5.83 -0.55 -5.21
CA MET A 53 6.14 -1.81 -4.52
C MET A 53 7.56 -1.86 -3.94
N PRO A 54 8.65 -1.48 -4.65
CA PRO A 54 9.98 -1.50 -4.05
C PRO A 54 10.09 -0.55 -2.84
N ASN A 55 9.49 0.64 -2.91
CA ASN A 55 9.52 1.57 -1.78
C ASN A 55 8.70 1.06 -0.58
N ARG A 56 7.55 0.46 -0.82
CA ARG A 56 6.71 -0.16 0.22
C ARG A 56 7.45 -1.33 0.88
N GLY A 57 8.16 -2.14 0.09
CA GLY A 57 9.09 -3.15 0.61
C GLY A 57 10.16 -2.55 1.52
N SER A 58 10.71 -1.40 1.15
CA SER A 58 11.69 -0.69 1.99
C SER A 58 11.08 -0.12 3.27
N ILE A 59 9.85 0.42 3.23
CA ILE A 59 9.11 0.86 4.43
C ILE A 59 8.88 -0.32 5.37
N MET A 60 8.40 -1.45 4.83
CA MET A 60 8.08 -2.64 5.64
C MET A 60 9.31 -3.27 6.27
N THR A 61 10.44 -3.32 5.56
CA THR A 61 11.63 -4.06 5.98
C THR A 61 12.76 -3.19 6.53
N ALA A 62 12.64 -1.87 6.45
CA ALA A 62 13.71 -0.89 6.73
C ALA A 62 15.01 -1.14 5.94
N ARG A 63 14.90 -1.72 4.72
CA ARG A 63 16.05 -2.11 3.90
C ARG A 63 15.94 -1.51 2.50
N MET A 64 17.08 -1.34 1.83
CA MET A 64 17.09 -0.89 0.44
C MET A 64 16.54 -1.98 -0.51
N PRO A 65 15.98 -1.62 -1.69
CA PRO A 65 15.50 -2.58 -2.69
C PRO A 65 16.54 -3.61 -3.12
N SER A 66 17.82 -3.25 -3.13
CA SER A 66 18.93 -4.17 -3.42
C SER A 66 19.07 -5.28 -2.37
N ALA A 67 18.64 -5.04 -1.13
CA ALA A 67 18.76 -5.98 -0.02
C ALA A 67 17.52 -6.86 0.16
N HIS A 68 16.30 -6.29 0.04
CA HIS A 68 15.06 -7.08 0.16
C HIS A 68 14.59 -7.71 -1.15
N GLY A 69 15.06 -7.25 -2.32
CA GLY A 69 14.88 -7.94 -3.60
C GLY A 69 13.64 -7.55 -4.41
N ALA A 70 12.63 -6.93 -3.80
CA ALA A 70 11.55 -6.26 -4.53
C ALA A 70 12.09 -4.97 -5.16
N ARG A 71 12.51 -5.02 -6.43
CA ARG A 71 13.24 -3.93 -7.12
C ARG A 71 12.41 -3.14 -8.12
N SER A 72 11.25 -3.66 -8.52
CA SER A 72 10.30 -3.01 -9.42
C SER A 72 8.89 -3.53 -9.13
N ASN A 73 7.87 -2.82 -9.64
CA ASN A 73 6.54 -3.41 -9.71
C ASN A 73 6.59 -4.74 -10.50
N GLY A 74 5.77 -5.71 -10.10
CA GLY A 74 5.81 -7.09 -10.58
C GLY A 74 6.73 -8.05 -9.80
N ILE A 75 7.75 -7.55 -9.08
CA ILE A 75 8.63 -8.38 -8.24
C ILE A 75 8.16 -8.26 -6.79
N ALA A 76 7.41 -9.25 -6.32
CA ALA A 76 6.90 -9.27 -4.94
C ALA A 76 8.02 -9.22 -3.90
N LEU A 77 7.71 -8.63 -2.74
CA LEU A 77 8.56 -8.75 -1.55
C LEU A 77 8.67 -10.22 -1.16
N PRO A 78 9.87 -10.79 -0.95
CA PRO A 78 9.97 -12.20 -0.58
C PRO A 78 9.22 -12.48 0.72
N LEU A 79 8.46 -13.58 0.77
CA LEU A 79 7.67 -13.99 1.94
C LEU A 79 8.54 -14.31 3.17
N GLU A 80 9.83 -14.58 2.95
CA GLU A 80 10.80 -14.76 4.03
C GLU A 80 11.19 -13.42 4.68
N SER A 81 10.83 -12.27 4.10
CA SER A 81 11.21 -10.97 4.63
C SER A 81 10.54 -10.74 6.00
N VAL A 82 11.36 -10.44 7.00
CA VAL A 82 10.87 -9.94 8.29
C VAL A 82 10.54 -8.46 8.14
N THR A 83 9.34 -8.08 8.56
CA THR A 83 8.85 -6.70 8.47
C THR A 83 8.73 -6.06 9.86
N PHE A 84 8.58 -4.74 9.94
CA PHE A 84 8.33 -4.07 11.22
C PHE A 84 7.01 -4.54 11.85
N ALA A 85 6.02 -4.96 11.05
CA ALA A 85 4.75 -5.48 11.57
C ALA A 85 4.95 -6.82 12.28
N ASP A 86 5.82 -7.68 11.77
CA ASP A 86 6.19 -8.93 12.46
C ASP A 86 6.80 -8.65 13.83
N LEU A 87 7.74 -7.72 13.90
CA LEU A 87 8.44 -7.36 15.13
C LEU A 87 7.48 -6.73 16.16
N LEU A 88 6.53 -5.92 15.69
CA LEU A 88 5.46 -5.37 16.54
C LEU A 88 4.56 -6.49 17.07
N ALA A 89 4.11 -7.41 16.21
CA ALA A 89 3.27 -8.54 16.59
C ALA A 89 3.96 -9.45 17.62
N GLU A 90 5.23 -9.79 17.40
CA GLU A 90 6.06 -10.57 18.33
C GLU A 90 6.22 -9.85 19.69
N SER A 91 6.29 -8.52 19.67
CA SER A 91 6.35 -7.69 20.88
C SER A 91 4.99 -7.58 21.60
N GLY A 92 3.93 -8.20 21.09
CA GLY A 92 2.58 -8.21 21.65
C GLY A 92 1.71 -7.02 21.25
N TYR A 93 2.00 -6.38 20.11
CA TYR A 93 1.06 -5.46 19.47
C TYR A 93 0.07 -6.20 18.60
N HIS A 94 -1.13 -5.65 18.47
CA HIS A 94 -2.04 -6.02 17.42
C HIS A 94 -1.74 -5.19 16.16
N THR A 95 -1.61 -5.84 15.00
CA THR A 95 -1.18 -5.22 13.75
C THR A 95 -2.25 -5.32 12.67
N ALA A 96 -2.64 -4.20 12.08
CA ALA A 96 -3.63 -4.14 11.01
C ALA A 96 -3.13 -3.31 9.81
N LEU A 97 -3.49 -3.73 8.60
CA LEU A 97 -3.33 -2.96 7.37
C LEU A 97 -4.71 -2.61 6.82
N ILE A 98 -4.99 -1.31 6.68
CA ILE A 98 -6.26 -0.83 6.09
C ILE A 98 -5.89 0.08 4.92
N GLY A 99 -6.21 -0.35 3.70
CA GLY A 99 -5.93 0.38 2.48
C GLY A 99 -5.06 -0.39 1.48
N LYS A 100 -4.17 0.33 0.79
CA LYS A 100 -3.32 -0.25 -0.26
C LYS A 100 -2.07 -0.92 0.32
N SER A 101 -1.89 -2.21 0.03
CA SER A 101 -0.69 -2.98 0.37
C SER A 101 0.42 -2.76 -0.66
N HIS A 102 0.29 -3.39 -1.84
CA HIS A 102 1.25 -3.42 -2.94
C HIS A 102 2.63 -3.96 -2.53
N LEU A 103 2.65 -5.05 -1.74
CA LEU A 103 3.82 -5.87 -1.39
C LEU A 103 3.93 -7.11 -2.31
N GLN A 104 2.82 -7.52 -2.90
CA GLN A 104 2.72 -8.47 -3.98
C GLN A 104 2.17 -7.77 -5.25
N THR A 105 2.21 -8.48 -6.36
CA THR A 105 1.67 -8.01 -7.63
C THR A 105 0.14 -7.88 -7.58
N MET A 106 -0.40 -6.78 -8.10
CA MET A 106 -1.84 -6.51 -8.18
C MET A 106 -2.47 -6.87 -9.53
N GLU A 107 -1.65 -7.06 -10.58
CA GLU A 107 -2.10 -7.28 -11.97
C GLU A 107 -1.48 -8.57 -12.51
N ASP A 108 -2.21 -9.33 -13.33
CA ASP A 108 -1.70 -10.55 -13.98
C ASP A 108 -0.69 -10.28 -15.11
N LYS A 109 0.14 -9.25 -14.96
CA LYS A 109 1.19 -8.87 -15.90
C LYS A 109 2.54 -9.39 -15.40
N PRO A 110 3.40 -9.91 -16.30
CA PRO A 110 4.75 -10.27 -15.92
C PRO A 110 5.51 -9.03 -15.43
N PRO A 111 6.48 -9.21 -14.52
CA PRO A 111 7.30 -8.10 -14.07
C PRO A 111 8.10 -7.52 -15.23
N LEU A 112 8.25 -6.20 -15.25
CA LEU A 112 9.10 -5.52 -16.25
C LEU A 112 10.58 -5.91 -16.12
N LEU A 113 11.00 -6.32 -14.91
CA LEU A 113 12.34 -6.82 -14.64
C LEU A 113 12.25 -8.26 -14.16
N ALA A 114 13.18 -9.11 -14.60
CA ALA A 114 13.29 -10.45 -14.08
C ALA A 114 13.59 -10.42 -12.57
N PRO A 115 12.92 -11.26 -11.75
CA PRO A 115 13.30 -11.45 -10.35
C PRO A 115 14.76 -11.87 -10.23
N THR A 116 15.41 -11.47 -9.13
CA THR A 116 16.76 -11.98 -8.83
C THR A 116 16.67 -13.46 -8.50
N VAL A 117 17.39 -14.30 -9.24
CA VAL A 117 17.63 -15.67 -8.83
C VAL A 117 18.95 -15.70 -8.06
N LEU A 118 18.88 -15.96 -6.75
CA LEU A 118 20.07 -16.15 -5.94
C LEU A 118 20.64 -17.55 -6.21
N PRO A 119 21.98 -17.71 -6.29
CA PRO A 119 22.59 -19.03 -6.40
C PRO A 119 22.16 -19.96 -5.25
N PRO A 120 21.95 -21.26 -5.50
CA PRO A 120 21.68 -22.23 -4.44
C PRO A 120 22.73 -22.16 -3.32
N GLY A 121 22.30 -22.16 -2.07
CA GLY A 121 23.19 -22.06 -0.91
C GLY A 121 23.62 -20.63 -0.56
N THR A 122 23.10 -19.59 -1.24
CA THR A 122 23.31 -18.20 -0.83
C THR A 122 22.73 -17.98 0.56
N GLN A 123 23.61 -17.81 1.56
CA GLN A 123 23.21 -17.49 2.92
C GLN A 123 23.22 -15.96 3.09
N PRO A 124 22.20 -15.36 3.74
CA PRO A 124 22.29 -13.98 4.17
C PRO A 124 23.53 -13.79 5.05
N SER A 125 24.21 -12.64 4.93
CA SER A 125 25.31 -12.33 5.85
C SER A 125 24.83 -12.44 7.29
N THR A 126 25.71 -12.78 8.23
CA THR A 126 25.38 -12.89 9.65
C THR A 126 24.66 -11.65 10.20
N HIS A 127 24.98 -10.45 9.67
CA HIS A 127 24.33 -9.18 10.00
C HIS A 127 22.86 -9.05 9.59
N TYR A 128 22.35 -9.90 8.68
CA TYR A 128 20.98 -9.81 8.15
C TYR A 128 20.16 -11.07 8.44
N ARG A 129 20.61 -11.95 9.35
CA ARG A 129 19.85 -13.16 9.69
C ARG A 129 18.49 -12.83 10.28
N GLU A 130 18.41 -11.84 11.15
CA GLU A 130 17.11 -11.36 11.69
C GLU A 130 16.19 -10.74 10.62
N ALA A 131 16.72 -10.40 9.45
CA ALA A 131 15.96 -9.76 8.38
C ALA A 131 15.30 -10.76 7.42
N ARG A 132 15.49 -12.07 7.63
CA ARG A 132 14.82 -13.14 6.90
C ARG A 132 14.40 -14.26 7.86
N ARG A 133 13.23 -14.83 7.63
CA ARG A 133 12.81 -16.07 8.28
C ARG A 133 13.53 -17.25 7.62
N ASP A 134 13.90 -18.24 8.42
CA ASP A 134 14.60 -19.43 7.95
C ASP A 134 13.70 -20.35 7.08
N THR A 135 12.38 -20.20 7.20
CA THR A 135 11.40 -20.95 6.41
C THR A 135 10.58 -20.01 5.53
N ALA A 136 10.54 -20.33 4.23
CA ALA A 136 9.55 -19.79 3.33
C ALA A 136 8.18 -20.32 3.75
N PRO A 137 7.19 -19.46 4.00
CA PRO A 137 5.81 -19.91 4.09
C PRO A 137 5.46 -20.68 2.83
N ALA A 138 4.60 -21.71 2.91
CA ALA A 138 4.04 -22.37 1.72
C ALA A 138 3.08 -21.45 0.92
N ALA A 139 3.14 -20.14 1.16
CA ALA A 139 2.14 -19.16 0.83
C ALA A 139 2.31 -18.61 -0.59
N LEU A 140 1.20 -18.05 -1.08
CA LEU A 140 1.01 -17.60 -2.44
C LEU A 140 1.45 -16.13 -2.59
N TYR A 141 2.18 -15.82 -3.67
CA TYR A 141 2.49 -14.46 -4.13
C TYR A 141 1.33 -13.80 -4.90
N GLU A 142 0.13 -14.38 -4.78
CA GLU A 142 -1.02 -14.10 -5.62
C GLU A 142 -2.17 -13.46 -4.85
N GLN A 143 -2.00 -13.21 -3.55
CA GLN A 143 -3.07 -12.75 -2.68
C GLN A 143 -3.59 -11.37 -3.09
N GLU A 144 -2.70 -10.49 -3.58
CA GLU A 144 -3.06 -9.16 -4.05
C GLU A 144 -3.55 -9.10 -5.51
N LEU A 145 -3.51 -10.19 -6.28
CA LEU A 145 -3.90 -10.18 -7.69
C LEU A 145 -5.38 -9.85 -7.84
N ARG A 146 -5.70 -8.87 -8.70
CA ARG A 146 -7.09 -8.49 -9.01
C ARG A 146 -7.96 -9.68 -9.40
N SER A 147 -7.43 -10.58 -10.25
CA SER A 147 -8.14 -11.80 -10.69
C SER A 147 -8.57 -12.72 -9.55
N ARG A 148 -7.80 -12.77 -8.44
CA ARG A 148 -8.20 -13.53 -7.25
C ARG A 148 -9.37 -12.90 -6.52
N TRP A 149 -9.50 -11.57 -6.58
CA TRP A 149 -10.59 -10.84 -5.92
C TRP A 149 -11.91 -10.87 -6.68
N ASP A 150 -11.92 -11.35 -7.93
CA ASP A 150 -13.14 -11.66 -8.68
C ASP A 150 -13.90 -12.86 -8.07
N ASP A 151 -13.20 -13.75 -7.36
CA ASP A 151 -13.82 -14.80 -6.55
C ASP A 151 -14.38 -14.18 -5.25
N PRO A 152 -15.70 -14.23 -4.99
CA PRO A 152 -16.29 -13.69 -3.77
C PRO A 152 -15.84 -14.40 -2.49
N GLN A 153 -15.26 -15.60 -2.58
CA GLN A 153 -14.74 -16.36 -1.45
C GLN A 153 -13.30 -16.02 -1.11
N HIS A 154 -12.54 -15.41 -2.03
CA HIS A 154 -11.14 -15.05 -1.78
C HIS A 154 -11.00 -14.09 -0.60
N ARG A 155 -10.09 -14.41 0.32
CA ARG A 155 -9.72 -13.61 1.49
C ARG A 155 -8.20 -13.66 1.65
N MET A 156 -7.64 -12.62 2.28
CA MET A 156 -6.23 -12.63 2.66
C MET A 156 -5.98 -13.76 3.64
N GLN A 157 -4.95 -14.55 3.38
CA GLN A 157 -4.40 -15.49 4.35
C GLN A 157 -3.55 -14.71 5.34
N LEU A 158 -3.87 -14.89 6.62
CA LEU A 158 -3.26 -14.15 7.73
C LEU A 158 -2.36 -15.09 8.56
N PRO A 159 -1.28 -14.57 9.17
CA PRO A 159 -0.82 -13.19 9.07
C PRO A 159 -0.22 -12.87 7.69
N TYR A 160 -0.44 -11.65 7.22
CA TYR A 160 0.02 -11.17 5.91
C TYR A 160 1.17 -10.17 6.11
N TYR A 161 2.42 -10.59 5.84
CA TYR A 161 3.64 -9.80 6.17
C TYR A 161 3.59 -9.19 7.58
N GLY A 162 3.20 -9.98 8.57
CA GLY A 162 3.12 -9.55 9.97
C GLY A 162 1.85 -8.80 10.37
N PHE A 163 0.93 -8.52 9.45
CA PHE A 163 -0.39 -7.98 9.76
C PHE A 163 -1.36 -9.10 10.14
N GLN A 164 -1.97 -8.96 11.30
CA GLN A 164 -2.98 -9.90 11.83
C GLN A 164 -4.37 -9.63 11.25
N ASP A 165 -4.64 -8.40 10.79
CA ASP A 165 -5.84 -8.03 10.06
C ASP A 165 -5.48 -7.24 8.79
N VAL A 166 -6.25 -7.47 7.72
CA VAL A 166 -6.08 -6.75 6.45
C VAL A 166 -7.44 -6.39 5.86
N ILE A 167 -7.62 -5.10 5.55
CA ILE A 167 -8.71 -4.59 4.71
C ILE A 167 -8.08 -3.96 3.48
N LEU A 168 -8.30 -4.57 2.33
CA LEU A 168 -7.61 -4.23 1.10
C LEU A 168 -8.37 -3.20 0.28
N CYS A 169 -7.69 -2.10 -0.05
CA CYS A 169 -8.12 -1.11 -1.05
C CYS A 169 -6.96 -0.88 -2.04
N ASN A 170 -6.74 -1.86 -2.91
CA ASN A 170 -5.62 -1.85 -3.86
C ASN A 170 -5.98 -1.14 -5.16
N HIS A 171 -4.96 -0.75 -5.94
CA HIS A 171 -5.04 0.16 -7.10
C HIS A 171 -5.12 1.65 -6.70
N HIS A 172 -5.75 2.49 -7.52
CA HIS A 172 -5.75 3.94 -7.40
C HIS A 172 -7.14 4.53 -7.69
N ALA A 173 -7.42 5.68 -7.06
CA ALA A 173 -8.63 6.48 -7.29
C ALA A 173 -9.91 5.64 -7.22
N ASP A 174 -10.85 5.86 -8.15
CA ASP A 174 -12.11 5.14 -8.25
C ASP A 174 -11.97 3.76 -8.93
N GLU A 175 -10.76 3.34 -9.26
CA GLU A 175 -10.47 2.01 -9.83
C GLU A 175 -9.93 1.03 -8.78
N CYS A 176 -10.06 1.37 -7.51
CA CYS A 176 -9.69 0.50 -6.40
C CYS A 176 -10.42 -0.86 -6.46
N PHE A 177 -9.80 -1.89 -5.91
CA PHE A 177 -10.41 -3.20 -5.71
C PHE A 177 -10.03 -3.75 -4.34
N GLY A 178 -10.57 -4.92 -4.02
CA GLY A 178 -10.43 -5.52 -2.71
C GLY A 178 -11.75 -5.44 -1.95
N ASP A 179 -11.65 -5.25 -0.64
CA ASP A 179 -12.80 -5.13 0.25
C ASP A 179 -13.63 -3.88 -0.05
N TRP A 180 -13.00 -2.77 -0.44
CA TRP A 180 -13.72 -1.56 -0.85
C TRP A 180 -14.67 -1.79 -2.02
N LEU A 181 -14.21 -2.47 -3.08
CA LEU A 181 -15.06 -2.68 -4.27
C LEU A 181 -16.24 -3.59 -3.95
N ARG A 182 -16.04 -4.61 -3.10
CA ARG A 182 -17.11 -5.49 -2.63
C ARG A 182 -18.14 -4.71 -1.80
N TRP A 183 -17.67 -3.88 -0.88
CA TRP A 183 -18.53 -2.97 -0.12
C TRP A 183 -19.31 -2.02 -1.03
N LEU A 184 -18.63 -1.39 -2.00
CA LEU A 184 -19.26 -0.49 -2.95
C LEU A 184 -20.34 -1.19 -3.77
N GLN A 185 -20.08 -2.42 -4.24
CA GLN A 185 -21.06 -3.22 -4.99
C GLN A 185 -22.27 -3.63 -4.14
N ALA A 186 -22.08 -3.89 -2.86
CA ALA A 186 -23.15 -4.29 -1.95
C ALA A 186 -24.02 -3.10 -1.50
N GLU A 187 -23.39 -2.00 -1.09
CA GLU A 187 -24.07 -0.86 -0.45
C GLU A 187 -24.44 0.26 -1.44
N HIS A 188 -23.71 0.36 -2.54
CA HIS A 188 -23.83 1.46 -3.53
C HIS A 188 -23.72 0.94 -4.98
N PRO A 189 -24.55 -0.03 -5.41
CA PRO A 189 -24.41 -0.68 -6.72
C PRO A 189 -24.47 0.29 -7.91
N GLU A 190 -25.24 1.37 -7.81
CA GLU A 190 -25.33 2.44 -8.82
C GLU A 190 -24.04 3.26 -8.94
N GLN A 191 -23.24 3.31 -7.89
CA GLN A 191 -21.92 3.94 -7.89
C GLN A 191 -20.87 2.95 -8.42
N ALA A 192 -20.93 1.69 -8.01
CA ALA A 192 -20.06 0.63 -8.53
C ALA A 192 -20.15 0.51 -10.06
N ALA A 193 -21.33 0.73 -10.67
CA ALA A 193 -21.52 0.72 -12.11
C ALA A 193 -20.89 1.90 -12.87
N ARG A 194 -20.33 2.89 -12.16
CA ARG A 194 -19.76 4.13 -12.73
C ARG A 194 -18.27 4.31 -12.41
N ILE A 195 -17.60 3.26 -11.97
CA ILE A 195 -16.17 3.31 -11.66
C ILE A 195 -15.31 3.49 -12.92
N GLY A 196 -14.18 4.17 -12.76
CA GLY A 196 -13.12 4.21 -13.75
C GLY A 196 -13.33 5.18 -14.90
N ARG A 197 -12.29 5.28 -15.73
CA ARG A 197 -12.10 6.38 -16.68
C ARG A 197 -13.21 6.52 -17.73
N ALA A 198 -13.88 5.43 -18.11
CA ALA A 198 -14.96 5.46 -19.11
C ALA A 198 -16.18 6.27 -18.64
N HIS A 199 -16.37 6.37 -17.32
CA HIS A 199 -17.45 7.12 -16.68
C HIS A 199 -16.99 8.46 -16.10
N GLY A 200 -15.69 8.74 -16.12
CA GLY A 200 -15.10 9.97 -15.61
C GLY A 200 -15.32 11.17 -16.53
N ALA A 201 -15.45 12.36 -15.93
CA ALA A 201 -15.49 13.60 -16.69
C ALA A 201 -14.06 14.08 -17.01
N ARG A 202 -13.84 14.54 -18.25
CA ARG A 202 -12.59 15.24 -18.60
C ARG A 202 -12.67 16.68 -18.12
N ASP A 203 -11.63 17.13 -17.45
CA ASP A 203 -11.46 18.53 -17.12
C ASP A 203 -10.55 19.19 -18.16
N PRO A 204 -11.05 20.19 -18.91
CA PRO A 204 -10.31 20.81 -20.01
C PRO A 204 -9.05 21.56 -19.54
N ARG A 205 -8.88 21.79 -18.23
CA ARG A 205 -7.66 22.38 -17.66
C ARG A 205 -6.46 21.43 -17.73
N TYR A 206 -6.68 20.12 -17.87
CA TYR A 206 -5.62 19.12 -17.90
C TYR A 206 -5.52 18.47 -19.28
N SER A 207 -4.29 18.40 -19.80
CA SER A 207 -3.98 17.69 -21.05
C SER A 207 -3.52 16.26 -20.82
N ALA A 208 -3.23 15.88 -19.57
CA ALA A 208 -2.75 14.54 -19.23
C ALA A 208 -3.87 13.51 -19.49
N PRO A 209 -3.63 12.49 -20.33
CA PRO A 209 -4.67 11.52 -20.65
C PRO A 209 -5.13 10.73 -19.43
N GLN A 210 -4.28 10.59 -18.40
CA GLN A 210 -4.61 9.92 -17.14
C GLN A 210 -5.45 10.77 -16.19
N ALA A 211 -5.74 12.04 -16.50
CA ALA A 211 -6.56 12.89 -15.66
C ALA A 211 -8.05 12.74 -16.02
N TRP A 212 -8.86 12.32 -15.06
CA TRP A 212 -10.32 12.43 -15.10
C TRP A 212 -10.84 12.80 -13.72
N GLN A 213 -12.00 13.43 -13.68
CA GLN A 213 -12.77 13.62 -12.47
C GLN A 213 -13.69 12.42 -12.30
N THR A 214 -13.59 11.76 -11.14
CA THR A 214 -14.50 10.68 -10.78
C THR A 214 -15.94 11.20 -10.69
N THR A 215 -16.91 10.34 -11.02
CA THR A 215 -18.34 10.64 -10.87
C THR A 215 -18.96 9.97 -9.65
N LEU A 216 -18.14 9.33 -8.82
CA LEU A 216 -18.55 8.80 -7.53
C LEU A 216 -18.81 9.95 -6.54
N ASP A 217 -19.77 9.74 -5.65
CA ASP A 217 -20.02 10.63 -4.52
C ASP A 217 -18.91 10.44 -3.47
N GLU A 218 -18.63 11.48 -2.68
CA GLU A 218 -17.53 11.43 -1.69
C GLU A 218 -17.69 10.31 -0.66
N ASN A 219 -18.93 9.96 -0.31
CA ASN A 219 -19.23 8.86 0.61
C ASN A 219 -18.92 7.48 0.01
N ALA A 220 -18.73 7.37 -1.31
CA ALA A 220 -18.35 6.15 -2.00
C ALA A 220 -16.83 6.01 -2.19
N TYR A 221 -16.04 7.01 -1.82
CA TYR A 221 -14.59 6.98 -2.05
C TYR A 221 -13.90 5.87 -1.25
N PRO A 222 -12.80 5.29 -1.77
CA PRO A 222 -12.00 4.35 -0.99
C PRO A 222 -11.50 4.94 0.32
N THR A 223 -11.19 6.24 0.36
CA THR A 223 -10.79 6.94 1.57
C THR A 223 -11.91 7.08 2.60
N HIS A 224 -13.17 7.21 2.15
CA HIS A 224 -14.32 7.21 3.05
C HIS A 224 -14.50 5.83 3.67
N TYR A 225 -14.44 4.78 2.85
CA TYR A 225 -14.51 3.41 3.34
C TYR A 225 -13.40 3.10 4.35
N ILE A 226 -12.14 3.45 4.05
CA ILE A 226 -11.00 3.29 4.98
C ILE A 226 -11.30 3.97 6.33
N ALA A 227 -11.85 5.20 6.32
CA ALA A 227 -12.16 5.93 7.54
C ALA A 227 -13.27 5.27 8.38
N GLN A 228 -14.13 4.44 7.80
CA GLN A 228 -15.15 3.67 8.53
C GLN A 228 -14.57 2.42 9.21
N GLN A 229 -13.35 2.01 8.87
CA GLN A 229 -12.71 0.80 9.42
C GLN A 229 -11.72 1.09 10.56
N THR A 230 -11.42 2.36 10.82
CA THR A 230 -10.46 2.84 11.82
C THR A 230 -11.16 3.43 13.02
#